data_AF-A0A3Q4G7W1-F1
#
_entry.id   AF-A0A3Q4G7W1-F1
#
_cell.length_a   1.000
_cell.length_b   1.000
_cell.length_c   1.000
_cell.angle_alpha   90.00
_cell.angle_beta   90.00
_cell.angle_gamma   90.00
#
_symmetry.space_group_name_H-M   'P 1'
#
loop_
_entity.id
_entity.type
_entity.pdbx_description
1 polymer ?
#
loop_
_entity_poly.entity_id
_entity_poly.type
_entity_poly.pdbx_seq_one_letter_code
_entity_poly.pdbx_strand_id
1 'polypeptide(L)'
;MATATKFIQRLRNFLSGHDLQAKLQLRYEEIAKRTQPPPKLAVGPSHRYANNYYYSRDGRRESAPPTLVMSSQKALTAGSQVAETSKLPVTPGTVYKEPPISTDQPYL
;
A
#
# COMPACT_ATOMS: atom_id res chain seq x y z
N MET A 1 9.44 -16.67 32.56
CA MET A 1 8.86 -18.03 32.53
C MET A 1 7.40 -17.98 32.99
N ALA A 2 6.49 -18.70 32.32
CA ALA A 2 5.10 -18.83 32.78
C ALA A 2 5.04 -19.74 34.01
N THR A 3 4.41 -19.30 35.10
CA THR A 3 4.52 -19.92 36.44
C THR A 3 3.24 -20.60 36.95
N ALA A 4 2.18 -20.69 36.14
CA ALA A 4 0.92 -21.32 36.55
C ALA A 4 1.10 -22.82 36.84
N THR A 5 0.51 -23.32 37.92
CA THR A 5 0.53 -24.75 38.23
C THR A 5 -0.30 -25.54 37.21
N LYS A 6 0.05 -26.82 36.98
CA LYS A 6 -0.63 -27.67 35.98
C LYS A 6 -2.14 -27.79 36.22
N PHE A 7 -2.59 -27.75 37.48
CA PHE A 7 -4.00 -27.78 37.83
C PHE A 7 -4.73 -26.51 37.37
N ILE A 8 -4.19 -25.33 37.70
CA ILE A 8 -4.78 -24.04 37.32
C ILE A 8 -4.76 -23.85 35.79
N GLN A 9 -3.69 -24.31 35.12
CA GLN A 9 -3.61 -24.28 33.67
C GLN A 9 -4.74 -25.09 33.02
N ARG A 10 -5.00 -26.32 33.51
CA ARG A 10 -6.07 -27.18 33.01
C ARG A 10 -7.45 -26.58 33.27
N LEU A 11 -7.68 -26.05 34.47
CA LEU A 11 -8.94 -25.38 34.82
C LEU A 11 -9.21 -24.19 33.89
N ARG A 12 -8.21 -23.33 33.68
CA ARG A 12 -8.30 -22.16 32.80
C ARG A 12 -8.61 -22.58 31.36
N ASN A 13 -7.86 -23.52 30.82
CA ASN A 13 -8.03 -23.97 29.44
C ASN A 13 -9.43 -24.60 29.25
N PHE A 14 -9.91 -25.38 30.22
CA PHE A 14 -11.25 -25.96 30.22
C PHE A 14 -12.35 -24.89 30.20
N LEU A 15 -12.30 -23.89 31.09
CA LEU A 15 -13.30 -22.82 31.15
C LEU A 15 -13.28 -21.92 29.90
N SER A 16 -12.14 -21.80 29.22
CA SER A 16 -12.01 -20.99 27.99
C SER A 16 -12.35 -21.74 26.70
N GLY A 17 -12.44 -23.07 26.72
CA GLY A 17 -12.61 -23.91 25.52
C GLY A 17 -11.40 -23.96 24.58
N HIS A 18 -10.27 -23.34 24.94
CA HIS A 18 -9.08 -23.24 24.10
C HIS A 18 -7.79 -23.50 24.89
N ASP A 19 -6.72 -23.92 24.20
CA ASP A 19 -5.40 -24.01 24.83
C ASP A 19 -4.71 -22.63 24.86
N LEU A 20 -4.91 -21.91 25.96
CA LEU A 20 -4.29 -20.62 26.19
C LEU A 20 -2.79 -20.71 26.47
N GLN A 21 -2.25 -21.90 26.77
CA GLN A 21 -0.81 -22.04 27.01
C GLN A 21 -0.01 -21.95 25.70
N ALA A 22 -0.60 -22.37 24.57
CA ALA A 22 0.04 -22.28 23.26
C ALA A 22 0.20 -20.82 22.78
N LYS A 23 -0.71 -19.92 23.17
CA LYS A 23 -0.70 -18.49 22.80
C LYS A 23 -1.00 -17.62 24.02
N LEU A 24 0.02 -17.43 24.87
CA LEU A 24 -0.08 -16.57 26.05
C LEU A 24 -0.08 -15.08 25.67
N GLN A 25 -0.85 -14.29 26.42
CA GLN A 25 -0.90 -12.83 26.26
C GLN A 25 0.34 -12.13 26.81
N LEU A 26 0.94 -12.72 27.85
CA LEU A 26 2.18 -12.22 28.46
C LEU A 26 3.38 -12.73 27.67
N ARG A 27 4.33 -11.83 27.47
CA ARG A 27 5.57 -12.08 26.75
C ARG A 27 6.66 -12.55 27.70
N TYR A 28 7.41 -13.56 27.31
CA TYR A 28 8.54 -14.08 28.07
C TYR A 28 9.85 -13.94 27.29
N GLU A 29 10.47 -15.06 26.92
CA GLU A 29 11.80 -15.10 26.31
C GLU A 29 11.74 -15.22 24.78
N GLU A 30 10.54 -15.43 24.22
CA GLU A 30 10.30 -15.52 22.79
C GLU A 30 10.43 -14.19 22.05
N ILE A 31 10.51 -13.07 22.79
CA ILE A 31 10.67 -11.74 22.19
C ILE A 31 12.14 -11.39 21.97
N ALA A 32 12.39 -10.52 20.99
CA ALA A 32 13.71 -10.00 20.74
C ALA A 32 14.29 -9.30 21.99
N LYS A 33 15.62 -9.42 22.18
CA LYS A 33 16.35 -8.77 23.28
C LYS A 33 16.18 -7.25 23.24
N ARG A 34 16.35 -6.60 24.38
CA ARG A 34 16.31 -5.12 24.46
C ARG A 34 17.54 -4.47 23.82
N THR A 35 18.70 -5.09 23.99
CA THR A 35 19.94 -4.65 23.32
C THR A 35 20.07 -5.37 21.99
N GLN A 36 20.21 -4.58 20.92
CA GLN A 36 20.40 -5.07 19.55
C GLN A 36 21.80 -4.70 19.06
N PRO A 37 22.42 -5.51 18.19
CA PRO A 37 23.68 -5.16 17.56
C PRO A 37 23.51 -3.94 16.64
N PRO A 38 24.58 -3.15 16.39
CA PRO A 38 24.50 -2.02 15.48
C PRO A 38 24.14 -2.47 14.06
N PRO A 39 23.15 -1.86 13.40
CA PRO A 39 22.75 -2.24 12.04
C PRO A 39 23.68 -1.65 10.98
N LYS A 40 23.81 -2.35 9.85
CA LYS A 40 24.41 -1.82 8.60
C LYS A 40 23.33 -1.73 7.54
N LEU A 41 22.70 -0.56 7.43
CA LEU A 41 21.58 -0.34 6.50
C LEU A 41 22.07 -0.31 5.05
N ALA A 42 21.26 -0.88 4.15
CA ALA A 42 21.51 -0.79 2.72
C ALA A 42 21.29 0.65 2.22
N VAL A 43 22.04 1.02 1.19
CA VAL A 43 21.91 2.34 0.55
C VAL A 43 20.76 2.35 -0.47
N GLY A 44 20.15 3.51 -0.65
CA GLY A 44 19.09 3.70 -1.65
C GLY A 44 19.60 3.68 -3.11
N PRO A 45 18.69 3.63 -4.10
CA PRO A 45 19.02 3.39 -5.51
C PRO A 45 19.89 4.48 -6.15
N SER A 46 19.87 5.69 -5.59
CA SER A 46 20.65 6.84 -6.06
C SER A 46 22.05 6.93 -5.45
N HIS A 47 22.54 5.91 -4.72
CA HIS A 47 23.93 5.84 -4.26
C HIS A 47 24.80 5.15 -5.33
N ARG A 48 24.94 5.78 -6.49
CA ARG A 48 25.72 5.27 -7.64
C ARG A 48 26.86 6.24 -7.95
N TYR A 49 28.03 5.68 -8.29
CA TYR A 49 29.23 6.44 -8.63
C TYR A 49 29.19 7.09 -10.02
N ALA A 50 28.45 6.51 -10.97
CA ALA A 50 28.34 6.99 -12.34
C ALA A 50 26.88 6.89 -12.83
N ASN A 51 26.56 7.64 -13.90
CA ASN A 51 25.23 7.65 -14.54
C ASN A 51 24.09 7.94 -13.55
N ASN A 52 24.29 8.95 -12.69
CA ASN A 52 23.37 9.31 -11.61
C ASN A 52 23.22 10.83 -11.47
N TYR A 53 23.04 11.48 -12.62
CA TYR A 53 22.80 12.91 -12.66
C TYR A 53 21.44 13.23 -12.03
N TYR A 54 21.37 14.29 -11.23
CA TYR A 54 20.13 14.65 -10.56
C TYR A 54 19.02 15.03 -11.54
N TYR A 55 19.37 15.69 -12.65
CA TYR A 55 18.39 16.16 -13.64
C TYR A 55 17.56 15.03 -14.28
N SER A 56 18.10 13.81 -14.37
CA SER A 56 17.40 12.68 -15.00
C SER A 56 16.40 11.98 -14.06
N ARG A 57 16.30 12.43 -12.81
CA ARG A 57 15.40 11.86 -11.79
C ARG A 57 14.72 12.94 -10.94
N ASP A 58 14.76 14.19 -11.39
CA ASP A 58 14.15 15.31 -10.69
C ASP A 58 12.66 15.40 -11.03
N GLY A 59 11.86 14.50 -10.45
CA GLY A 59 10.41 14.48 -10.65
C GLY A 59 9.69 15.78 -10.23
N ARG A 60 10.33 16.63 -9.42
CA ARG A 60 9.79 17.96 -9.08
C ARG A 60 9.79 18.89 -10.30
N ARG A 61 10.74 18.74 -11.22
CA ARG A 61 10.81 19.52 -12.48
C ARG A 61 10.02 18.89 -13.62
N GLU A 62 9.57 17.65 -13.47
CA GLU A 62 8.69 16.98 -14.43
C GLU A 62 7.23 17.47 -14.31
N SER A 63 6.90 18.20 -13.24
CA SER A 63 5.59 18.84 -13.09
C SER A 63 5.41 19.94 -14.14
N ALA A 64 4.46 19.73 -15.05
CA ALA A 64 4.04 20.71 -16.05
C ALA A 64 2.78 21.46 -15.57
N PRO A 65 2.53 22.68 -16.08
CA PRO A 65 1.24 23.34 -15.92
C PRO A 65 0.09 22.46 -16.42
N PRO A 66 -1.13 22.60 -15.88
CA PRO A 66 -2.27 21.80 -16.28
C PRO A 66 -2.63 22.04 -17.76
N THR A 67 -3.03 20.98 -18.46
CA THR A 67 -3.55 21.07 -19.83
C THR A 67 -4.92 21.73 -19.83
N LEU A 68 -5.06 22.86 -20.52
CA LEU A 68 -6.33 23.57 -20.65
C LEU A 68 -7.21 22.91 -21.72
N VAL A 69 -8.32 22.30 -21.31
CA VAL A 69 -9.27 21.62 -22.22
C VAL A 69 -10.24 22.62 -22.87
N MET A 70 -10.62 23.67 -22.16
CA MET A 70 -11.51 24.72 -22.65
C MET A 70 -11.10 26.07 -22.03
N SER A 71 -10.94 27.10 -22.87
CA SER A 71 -10.69 28.49 -22.47
C SER A 71 -11.62 29.43 -23.24
N SER A 72 -12.02 30.54 -22.61
CA SER A 72 -12.83 31.59 -23.27
C SER A 72 -12.07 32.32 -24.38
N GLN A 73 -10.73 32.40 -24.26
CA GLN A 73 -9.83 32.87 -25.30
C GLN A 73 -9.44 31.69 -26.19
N LYS A 74 -9.87 31.68 -27.45
CA LYS A 74 -9.53 30.65 -28.44
C LYS A 74 -8.12 30.87 -28.99
N ALA A 75 -7.22 29.90 -28.82
CA ALA A 75 -6.09 29.76 -29.72
C ALA A 75 -6.62 29.21 -31.06
N LEU A 76 -6.40 29.95 -32.14
CA LEU A 76 -6.82 29.53 -33.49
C LEU A 76 -6.02 28.30 -33.90
N THR A 77 -6.69 27.19 -34.19
CA THR A 77 -6.09 26.04 -34.87
C THR A 77 -5.75 26.40 -36.31
N ALA A 78 -4.62 25.91 -36.84
CA ALA A 78 -4.32 26.02 -38.27
C ALA A 78 -5.49 25.42 -39.07
N GLY A 79 -6.02 26.20 -40.01
CA GLY A 79 -7.32 25.94 -40.64
C GLY A 79 -7.37 24.62 -41.41
N SER A 80 -8.11 23.65 -40.88
CA SER A 80 -8.67 22.55 -41.63
C SER A 80 -10.08 22.26 -41.13
N GLN A 81 -11.04 22.11 -42.05
CA GLN A 81 -12.43 21.83 -41.73
C GLN A 81 -12.54 20.47 -41.04
N VAL A 82 -12.95 20.46 -39.77
CA VAL A 82 -13.26 19.23 -39.03
C VAL A 82 -14.75 18.95 -39.23
N ALA A 83 -15.08 17.87 -39.93
CA ALA A 83 -16.46 17.42 -40.09
C ALA A 83 -17.06 17.07 -38.72
N GLU A 84 -18.27 17.55 -38.44
CA GLU A 84 -18.99 17.28 -37.19
C GLU A 84 -19.50 15.83 -37.18
N THR A 85 -18.75 14.95 -36.52
CA THR A 85 -19.20 13.58 -36.19
C THR A 85 -19.94 13.60 -34.85
N SER A 86 -21.04 12.85 -34.74
CA SER A 86 -21.77 12.67 -33.48
C SER A 86 -20.86 12.05 -32.41
N LYS A 87 -20.74 12.73 -31.26
CA LYS A 87 -19.93 12.26 -30.13
C LYS A 87 -20.79 11.45 -29.16
N LEU A 88 -20.30 10.27 -28.77
CA LEU A 88 -20.91 9.47 -27.71
C LEU A 88 -20.69 10.11 -26.33
N PRO A 89 -21.59 9.90 -25.36
CA PRO A 89 -21.36 10.30 -23.98
C PRO A 89 -20.16 9.56 -23.39
N VAL A 90 -19.33 10.26 -22.62
CA VAL A 90 -18.09 9.73 -22.01
C VAL A 90 -18.21 9.75 -20.49
N THR A 91 -17.75 8.70 -19.82
CA THR A 91 -17.60 8.64 -18.36
C THR A 91 -16.15 8.95 -17.95
N PRO A 92 -15.89 9.59 -16.78
CA PRO A 92 -14.52 9.93 -16.35
C PRO A 92 -13.57 8.72 -16.17
N GLY A 93 -14.13 7.52 -16.00
CA GLY A 93 -13.39 6.28 -15.90
C GLY A 93 -14.27 5.10 -16.29
N THR A 94 -13.75 3.89 -16.09
CA THR A 94 -14.51 2.66 -16.32
C THR A 94 -15.60 2.48 -15.26
N VAL A 95 -16.69 1.81 -15.62
CA VAL A 95 -17.71 1.40 -14.65
C VAL A 95 -17.07 0.52 -13.57
N TYR A 96 -17.45 0.76 -12.32
CA TYR A 96 -17.00 -0.03 -11.18
C TYR A 96 -17.26 -1.52 -11.43
N LYS A 97 -16.23 -2.35 -11.19
CA LYS A 97 -16.34 -3.80 -11.22
C LYS A 97 -16.37 -4.30 -9.78
N GLU A 98 -17.47 -4.92 -9.40
CA GLU A 98 -17.60 -5.51 -8.07
C GLU A 98 -16.51 -6.57 -7.85
N PRO A 99 -15.77 -6.53 -6.72
CA PRO A 99 -14.80 -7.56 -6.41
C PRO A 99 -15.51 -8.89 -6.12
N PRO A 100 -14.91 -10.03 -6.49
CA PRO A 100 -15.46 -11.33 -6.16
C PRO A 100 -15.43 -11.55 -4.64
N ILE A 101 -16.33 -12.41 -4.15
CA ILE A 101 -16.33 -12.85 -2.76
C ILE A 101 -15.01 -13.60 -2.44
N SER A 102 -14.53 -13.47 -1.20
CA SER A 102 -13.29 -14.13 -0.75
C SER A 102 -13.38 -15.65 -0.93
N THR A 103 -12.28 -16.26 -1.39
CA THR A 103 -12.18 -17.72 -1.53
C THR A 103 -11.70 -18.44 -0.27
N ASP A 104 -11.12 -17.71 0.69
CA ASP A 104 -10.54 -18.29 1.91
C ASP A 104 -11.62 -18.48 2.99
N GLN A 105 -12.29 -17.39 3.37
CA GLN A 105 -13.42 -17.38 4.31
C GLN A 105 -14.53 -16.46 3.78
N PRO A 106 -15.43 -16.94 2.91
CA PRO A 106 -16.50 -16.12 2.30
C PRO A 106 -17.56 -15.69 3.32
N TYR A 107 -17.69 -16.47 4.40
CA TYR A 107 -18.61 -16.23 5.50
C TYR A 107 -17.81 -16.34 6.79
N LEU A 108 -17.99 -15.36 7.68
CA LEU A 108 -17.40 -15.34 9.02
C LEU A 108 -17.99 -16.44 9.91
#